data_AF-A0A7J3C798-F1
#
_entry.id   AF-A0A7J3C798-F1
#
_cell.length_a   1.000
_cell.length_b   1.000
_cell.length_c   1.000
_cell.angle_alpha   90.00
_cell.angle_beta   90.00
_cell.angle_gamma   90.00
#
_symmetry.space_group_name_H-M   'P 1'
#
loop_
_entity.id
_entity.type
_entity.pdbx_description
1 polymer ?
#
loop_
_entity_poly.entity_id
_entity_poly.type
_entity_poly.pdbx_seq_one_letter_code
_entity_poly.pdbx_strand_id
1 'polypeptide(L)'
;MKYCLISIAYDESFSGFQVQPNVRTVQGEIMEKLKPIGIRKVVASSRTDSHVRASSNIIEVKYNDCQKVCKIIDSIRGIVVNGYIPSDQYVKLRGKVTKHYIYIHPEPLNQHSVNKAIDDFLSSNYSLFSKEPGKKVLLDSLRFRNSRCYSTFLFIGRSFSWNFVRISAENIIKRSRGEIDDEEWSELLQGLRKYRFKGGAENLILLKSDIGSEMIKFNSKNLNRIVETEIRKLHWLEGLGIDIDCMIPGK
;
A
#
# COMPACT_ATOMS: atom_id res chain seq x y z
N MET A 1 21.91 -17.69 -14.37
CA MET A 1 20.65 -18.03 -13.67
C MET A 1 19.90 -16.73 -13.42
N LYS A 2 18.65 -16.61 -13.88
CA LYS A 2 17.92 -15.33 -13.97
C LYS A 2 16.97 -15.08 -12.80
N TYR A 3 16.46 -13.86 -12.73
CA TYR A 3 15.48 -13.36 -11.79
C TYR A 3 14.26 -12.81 -12.54
N CYS A 4 13.11 -12.86 -11.90
CA CYS A 4 11.86 -12.29 -12.40
C CYS A 4 11.35 -11.29 -11.40
N LEU A 5 11.29 -10.02 -11.81
CA LEU A 5 10.58 -8.96 -11.12
C LEU A 5 9.15 -8.97 -11.63
N ILE A 6 8.16 -9.03 -10.75
CA ILE A 6 6.75 -9.18 -11.13
C ILE A 6 5.94 -8.13 -10.38
N SER A 7 5.18 -7.31 -11.09
CA SER A 7 4.18 -6.44 -10.47
C SER A 7 2.90 -7.22 -10.26
N ILE A 8 2.48 -7.31 -9.01
CA ILE A 8 1.23 -7.95 -8.62
C ILE A 8 0.29 -6.93 -7.96
N ALA A 9 -0.99 -7.04 -8.26
CA ALA A 9 -2.07 -6.43 -7.50
C ALA A 9 -2.73 -7.50 -6.63
N TYR A 10 -3.31 -7.11 -5.50
CA TYR A 10 -4.09 -8.00 -4.65
C TYR A 10 -5.14 -7.27 -3.81
N ASP A 11 -6.23 -7.98 -3.54
CA ASP A 11 -7.38 -7.51 -2.76
C ASP A 11 -7.17 -7.60 -1.23
N GLU A 12 -8.21 -7.29 -0.45
CA GLU A 12 -8.21 -7.28 1.01
C GLU A 12 -8.37 -8.66 1.67
N SER A 13 -8.48 -9.75 0.87
CA SER A 13 -8.77 -11.10 1.38
C SER A 13 -7.58 -11.78 2.09
N PHE A 14 -6.45 -11.08 2.23
CA PHE A 14 -5.21 -11.59 2.81
C PHE A 14 -4.94 -10.97 4.19
N SER A 15 -4.39 -11.79 5.10
CA SER A 15 -3.84 -11.38 6.41
C SER A 15 -2.45 -10.75 6.28
N GLY A 16 -2.27 -9.94 5.24
CA GLY A 16 -1.06 -9.19 4.94
C GLY A 16 -0.17 -9.90 3.93
N PHE A 17 0.93 -9.23 3.60
CA PHE A 17 1.85 -9.76 2.60
C PHE A 17 2.68 -10.93 3.14
N GLN A 18 3.33 -10.72 4.30
CA GLN A 18 4.36 -11.61 4.84
C GLN A 18 3.74 -12.89 5.41
N VAL A 19 4.38 -14.05 5.18
CA VAL A 19 3.97 -15.35 5.75
C VAL A 19 3.80 -15.26 7.27
N GLN A 20 2.68 -15.78 7.75
CA GLN A 20 2.33 -15.96 9.16
C GLN A 20 1.66 -17.33 9.35
N PRO A 21 1.79 -17.98 10.53
CA PRO A 21 1.15 -19.27 10.79
C PRO A 21 -0.38 -19.19 10.69
N ASN A 22 -1.00 -20.24 10.15
CA ASN A 22 -2.45 -20.47 10.18
C ASN A 22 -3.34 -19.39 9.54
N VAL A 23 -2.77 -18.49 8.73
CA VAL A 23 -3.53 -17.44 8.03
C VAL A 23 -3.11 -17.33 6.57
N ARG A 24 -4.05 -16.91 5.72
CA ARG A 24 -3.81 -16.72 4.29
C ARG A 24 -3.05 -15.42 4.06
N THR A 25 -1.87 -15.50 3.44
CA THR A 25 -1.00 -14.33 3.16
C THR A 25 -0.59 -14.33 1.69
N VAL A 26 -0.32 -13.15 1.12
CA VAL A 26 0.06 -13.04 -0.29
C VAL A 26 1.33 -13.85 -0.57
N GLN A 27 2.37 -13.69 0.27
CA GLN A 27 3.63 -14.40 0.11
C GLN A 27 3.45 -15.92 0.30
N GLY A 28 2.63 -16.36 1.26
CA GLY A 28 2.38 -17.78 1.52
C GLY A 28 1.72 -18.48 0.33
N GLU A 29 0.67 -17.88 -0.22
CA GLU A 29 -0.05 -18.42 -1.39
C GLU A 29 0.85 -18.51 -2.63
N ILE A 30 1.64 -17.44 -2.88
CA ILE A 30 2.60 -17.43 -3.99
C ILE A 30 3.67 -18.51 -3.79
N MET A 31 4.24 -18.61 -2.59
CA MET A 31 5.27 -19.61 -2.29
C MET A 31 4.74 -21.03 -2.44
N GLU A 32 3.52 -21.31 -1.94
CA GLU A 32 2.92 -22.64 -2.04
C GLU A 32 2.65 -23.02 -3.50
N LYS A 33 2.14 -22.10 -4.33
CA LYS A 33 1.90 -22.35 -5.76
C LYS A 33 3.17 -22.48 -6.59
N LEU A 34 4.26 -21.80 -6.23
CA LEU A 34 5.53 -21.88 -6.95
C LEU A 34 6.47 -22.98 -6.43
N LYS A 35 6.16 -23.60 -5.28
CA LYS A 35 6.93 -24.72 -4.70
C LYS A 35 7.16 -25.89 -5.67
N PRO A 36 6.17 -26.34 -6.48
CA PRO A 36 6.37 -27.45 -7.43
C PRO A 36 7.40 -27.16 -8.52
N ILE A 37 7.67 -25.90 -8.83
CA ILE A 37 8.70 -25.50 -9.81
C ILE A 37 10.02 -25.11 -9.14
N GLY A 38 10.19 -25.42 -7.86
CA GLY A 38 11.44 -25.24 -7.11
C GLY A 38 11.65 -23.85 -6.51
N ILE A 39 10.69 -22.94 -6.63
CA ILE A 39 10.81 -21.59 -6.05
C ILE A 39 10.30 -21.62 -4.60
N ARG A 40 11.22 -21.38 -3.66
CA ARG A 40 10.92 -21.36 -2.21
C ARG A 40 11.05 -20.00 -1.55
N LYS A 41 11.46 -18.97 -2.32
CA LYS A 41 11.72 -17.63 -1.79
C LYS A 41 11.11 -16.59 -2.71
N VAL A 42 10.30 -15.72 -2.13
CA VAL A 42 9.70 -14.55 -2.76
C VAL A 42 10.10 -13.33 -1.94
N VAL A 43 10.75 -12.35 -2.57
CA VAL A 43 11.10 -11.06 -1.95
C VAL A 43 10.12 -10.02 -2.47
N ALA A 44 9.74 -9.04 -1.65
CA ALA A 44 8.82 -7.99 -2.06
C ALA A 44 9.34 -6.59 -1.73
N SER A 45 8.94 -5.63 -2.55
CA SER A 45 9.20 -4.21 -2.39
C SER A 45 8.48 -3.62 -1.19
N SER A 46 7.28 -4.13 -0.90
CA SER A 46 6.52 -3.77 0.29
C SER A 46 5.90 -4.96 1.01
N ARG A 47 5.84 -4.84 2.34
CA ARG A 47 5.10 -5.73 3.23
C ARG A 47 3.87 -4.97 3.70
N THR A 48 2.72 -5.23 3.07
CA THR A 48 1.45 -4.63 3.50
C THR A 48 0.91 -5.34 4.73
N ASP A 49 0.25 -4.58 5.61
CA ASP A 49 -0.49 -5.13 6.76
C ASP A 49 -1.70 -5.96 6.29
N SER A 50 -2.33 -6.67 7.22
CA SER A 50 -3.60 -7.37 6.98
C SER A 50 -4.66 -6.45 6.40
N HIS A 51 -5.37 -6.94 5.39
CA HIS A 51 -6.47 -6.26 4.69
C HIS A 51 -6.11 -5.00 3.89
N VAL A 52 -4.82 -4.65 3.78
CA VAL A 52 -4.35 -3.58 2.89
C VAL A 52 -4.33 -4.07 1.45
N ARG A 53 -4.96 -3.31 0.55
CA ARG A 53 -4.96 -3.59 -0.89
C ARG A 53 -3.67 -3.10 -1.56
N ALA A 54 -3.33 -3.69 -2.69
CA ALA A 54 -2.25 -3.19 -3.54
C ALA A 54 -2.65 -3.25 -5.01
N SER A 55 -2.46 -2.15 -5.74
CA SER A 55 -2.62 -2.09 -7.19
C SER A 55 -1.32 -2.44 -7.92
N SER A 56 -0.16 -2.27 -7.24
CA SER A 56 1.14 -2.69 -7.76
C SER A 56 2.15 -2.84 -6.62
N ASN A 57 2.42 -4.07 -6.21
CA ASN A 57 3.56 -4.45 -5.39
C ASN A 57 4.55 -5.23 -6.26
N ILE A 58 5.83 -4.86 -6.23
CA ILE A 58 6.86 -5.60 -6.97
C ILE A 58 7.37 -6.73 -6.09
N ILE A 59 7.36 -7.95 -6.62
CA ILE A 59 8.03 -9.10 -6.06
C ILE A 59 9.20 -9.53 -6.93
N GLU A 60 10.13 -10.28 -6.35
CA GLU A 60 11.24 -10.88 -7.05
C GLU A 60 11.37 -12.36 -6.69
N VAL A 61 11.53 -13.19 -7.73
CA VAL A 61 11.83 -14.61 -7.60
C VAL A 61 13.01 -14.99 -8.49
N LYS A 62 13.74 -16.04 -8.12
CA LYS A 62 14.84 -16.58 -8.92
C LYS A 62 14.31 -17.69 -9.83
N TYR A 63 14.14 -17.39 -11.12
CA TYR A 63 13.66 -18.34 -12.12
C TYR A 63 13.97 -17.84 -13.53
N ASN A 64 14.10 -18.75 -14.50
CA ASN A 64 14.47 -18.39 -15.88
C ASN A 64 13.26 -17.99 -16.76
N ASP A 65 12.07 -18.53 -16.47
CA ASP A 65 10.86 -18.29 -17.26
C ASP A 65 9.85 -17.46 -16.46
N CYS A 66 9.90 -16.14 -16.65
CA CYS A 66 9.00 -15.22 -15.96
C CYS A 66 7.55 -15.36 -16.39
N GLN A 67 7.26 -15.77 -17.63
CA GLN A 67 5.88 -15.97 -18.08
C GLN A 67 5.23 -17.14 -17.36
N LYS A 68 5.96 -18.24 -17.17
CA LYS A 68 5.47 -19.38 -16.38
C LYS A 68 5.19 -18.99 -14.94
N VAL A 69 6.07 -18.20 -14.31
CA VAL A 69 5.83 -17.68 -12.96
C VAL A 69 4.58 -16.79 -12.94
N CYS A 70 4.45 -15.86 -13.87
CA CYS A 70 3.28 -14.98 -13.96
C CYS A 70 1.98 -15.78 -14.08
N LYS A 71 1.91 -16.79 -14.96
CA LYS A 71 0.74 -17.67 -15.12
C LYS A 71 0.37 -18.40 -13.83
N ILE A 72 1.35 -18.87 -13.06
CA ILE A 72 1.09 -19.56 -11.79
C ILE A 72 0.58 -18.58 -10.74
N ILE A 73 1.21 -17.41 -10.60
CA ILE A 73 0.78 -16.38 -9.64
C ILE A 73 -0.62 -15.87 -9.98
N ASP A 74 -0.90 -15.63 -11.26
CA ASP A 74 -2.21 -15.19 -11.75
C ASP A 74 -3.31 -16.25 -11.57
N SER A 75 -2.98 -17.50 -11.26
CA SER A 75 -3.99 -18.51 -10.90
C SER A 75 -4.51 -18.36 -9.47
N ILE A 76 -3.88 -17.51 -8.65
CA ILE A 76 -4.24 -17.32 -7.24
C ILE A 76 -5.42 -16.34 -7.16
N ARG A 77 -6.52 -16.80 -6.57
CA ARG A 77 -7.70 -15.98 -6.32
C ARG A 77 -7.33 -14.73 -5.49
N GLY A 78 -7.73 -13.56 -5.97
CA GLY A 78 -7.46 -12.27 -5.31
C GLY A 78 -6.09 -11.68 -5.62
N ILE A 79 -5.31 -12.31 -6.52
CA ILE A 79 -4.06 -11.75 -7.07
C ILE A 79 -4.23 -11.55 -8.57
N VAL A 80 -3.74 -10.42 -9.08
CA VAL A 80 -3.64 -10.10 -10.51
C VAL A 80 -2.18 -9.81 -10.82
N VAL A 81 -1.66 -10.36 -11.92
CA VAL A 81 -0.32 -10.02 -12.41
C VAL A 81 -0.43 -8.91 -13.45
N ASN A 82 0.19 -7.76 -13.21
CA ASN A 82 0.18 -6.63 -14.15
C ASN A 82 1.24 -6.79 -15.24
N GLY A 83 2.40 -7.36 -14.88
CA GLY A 83 3.55 -7.45 -15.78
C GLY A 83 4.81 -7.93 -15.07
N TYR A 84 5.89 -8.08 -15.84
CA TYR A 84 7.16 -8.58 -15.34
C TYR A 84 8.38 -7.98 -16.06
N ILE A 85 9.55 -8.10 -15.43
CA ILE A 85 10.86 -7.79 -15.99
C ILE A 85 11.79 -9.00 -15.73
N PRO A 86 12.32 -9.65 -16.78
CA PRO A 86 13.43 -10.57 -16.64
C PRO A 86 14.70 -9.79 -16.26
N SER A 87 15.46 -10.31 -15.31
CA SER A 87 16.71 -9.70 -14.86
C SER A 87 17.79 -10.77 -14.73
N ASP A 88 19.02 -10.45 -15.16
CA ASP A 88 20.17 -11.34 -14.96
C ASP A 88 20.79 -11.20 -13.56
N GLN A 89 20.30 -10.25 -12.76
CA GLN A 89 20.84 -9.91 -11.44
C GLN A 89 19.74 -9.75 -10.38
N TYR A 90 20.11 -10.07 -9.14
CA TYR A 90 19.27 -9.86 -7.97
C TYR A 90 19.10 -8.36 -7.70
N VAL A 91 17.86 -7.89 -7.60
CA VAL A 91 17.53 -6.50 -7.27
C VAL A 91 17.05 -6.42 -5.83
N LYS A 92 17.83 -5.75 -4.98
CA LYS A 92 17.41 -5.38 -3.63
C LYS A 92 16.23 -4.39 -3.68
N LEU A 93 15.00 -4.91 -3.73
CA LEU A 93 13.78 -4.11 -3.89
C LEU A 93 13.60 -3.05 -2.80
N ARG A 94 13.86 -3.42 -1.54
CA ARG A 94 13.70 -2.49 -0.40
C ARG A 94 14.71 -1.36 -0.48
N GLY A 95 14.20 -0.13 -0.49
CA GLY A 95 15.00 1.09 -0.59
C GLY A 95 15.35 1.50 -2.02
N LYS A 96 15.08 0.66 -3.03
CA LYS A 96 15.25 0.99 -4.45
C LYS A 96 13.93 1.25 -5.18
N VAL A 97 12.85 0.60 -4.76
CA VAL A 97 11.52 0.80 -5.33
C VAL A 97 10.83 1.96 -4.62
N THR A 98 10.40 2.95 -5.39
CA THR A 98 9.57 4.06 -4.91
C THR A 98 8.13 3.58 -4.82
N LYS A 99 7.50 3.76 -3.66
CA LYS A 99 6.13 3.32 -3.38
C LYS A 99 5.24 4.53 -3.18
N HIS A 100 4.07 4.47 -3.79
CA HIS A 100 3.01 5.44 -3.65
C HIS A 100 1.90 4.79 -2.82
N TYR A 101 1.80 5.18 -1.56
CA TYR A 101 0.70 4.78 -0.69
C TYR A 101 -0.35 5.88 -0.67
N ILE A 102 -1.59 5.51 -0.91
CA ILE A 102 -2.73 6.39 -0.72
C ILE A 102 -3.49 5.96 0.52
N TYR A 103 -3.73 6.89 1.43
CA TYR A 103 -4.62 6.73 2.57
C TYR A 103 -5.89 7.55 2.30
N ILE A 104 -7.05 6.91 2.36
CA ILE A 104 -8.36 7.50 2.08
C ILE A 104 -9.06 7.74 3.41
N HIS A 105 -9.51 8.98 3.62
CA HIS A 105 -10.38 9.36 4.72
C HIS A 105 -11.79 9.60 4.16
N PRO A 106 -12.85 8.98 4.72
CA PRO A 106 -14.19 8.93 4.10
C PRO A 106 -14.96 10.25 4.10
N GLU A 107 -14.30 11.36 4.45
CA GLU A 107 -14.93 12.68 4.55
C GLU A 107 -13.98 13.76 4.01
N PRO A 108 -14.50 14.89 3.51
CA PRO A 108 -13.67 16.05 3.25
C PRO A 108 -13.09 16.62 4.56
N LEU A 109 -11.87 17.16 4.50
CA LEU A 109 -11.20 17.78 5.64
C LEU A 109 -10.90 19.25 5.36
N ASN A 110 -10.75 20.06 6.41
CA ASN A 110 -10.35 21.45 6.25
C ASN A 110 -8.91 21.53 5.71
N GLN A 111 -8.76 22.03 4.49
CA GLN A 111 -7.48 22.11 3.78
C GLN A 111 -6.41 22.87 4.58
N HIS A 112 -6.78 23.98 5.24
CA HIS A 112 -5.84 24.80 5.99
C HIS A 112 -5.34 24.06 7.23
N SER A 113 -6.24 23.49 8.03
CA SER A 113 -5.88 22.73 9.23
C SER A 113 -5.03 21.50 8.91
N VAL A 114 -5.35 20.79 7.82
CA VAL A 114 -4.54 19.63 7.38
C VAL A 114 -3.16 20.06 6.92
N ASN A 115 -3.05 21.12 6.12
CA ASN A 115 -1.75 21.63 5.66
C ASN A 115 -0.88 22.03 6.84
N LYS A 116 -1.42 22.76 7.82
CA LYS A 116 -0.69 23.11 9.06
C LYS A 116 -0.17 21.86 9.79
N ALA A 117 -1.03 20.86 9.97
CA ALA A 117 -0.62 19.61 10.62
C ALA A 117 0.43 18.82 9.81
N ILE A 118 0.36 18.86 8.47
CA ILE A 118 1.37 18.25 7.59
C ILE A 118 2.71 19.00 7.72
N ASP A 119 2.69 20.34 7.75
CA ASP A 119 3.90 21.15 7.85
C ASP A 119 4.63 20.89 9.17
N ASP A 120 3.89 20.87 10.29
CA ASP A 120 4.43 20.50 11.60
C ASP A 120 5.02 19.07 11.58
N PHE A 121 4.27 18.12 11.01
CA PHE A 121 4.69 16.72 10.90
C PHE A 121 5.97 16.56 10.08
N LEU A 122 6.06 17.20 8.91
CA LEU A 122 7.23 17.12 8.02
C LEU A 122 8.44 17.87 8.59
N SER A 123 8.23 18.89 9.42
CA SER A 123 9.28 19.61 10.13
C SER A 123 9.82 18.85 11.35
N SER A 124 9.11 17.81 11.80
CA SER A 124 9.51 16.96 12.92
C SER A 124 10.32 15.73 12.48
N ASN A 125 10.76 14.93 13.46
CA ASN A 125 11.23 13.58 13.19
C ASN A 125 10.03 12.65 12.93
N TYR A 126 9.41 12.75 11.75
CA TYR A 126 8.22 11.97 11.39
C TYR A 126 8.41 10.45 11.51
N SER A 127 9.65 9.92 11.51
CA SER A 127 9.89 8.47 11.69
C SER A 127 9.32 7.92 13.00
N LEU A 128 9.08 8.79 13.98
CA LEU A 128 8.41 8.51 15.24
C LEU A 128 6.97 8.04 15.06
N PHE A 129 6.30 8.41 13.96
CA PHE A 129 4.93 8.01 13.61
C PHE A 129 4.89 6.58 13.05
N SER A 130 5.53 5.64 13.72
CA SER A 130 5.53 4.23 13.38
C SER A 130 5.41 3.36 14.64
N LYS A 131 5.07 2.07 14.45
CA LYS A 131 5.02 1.10 15.56
C LYS A 131 6.43 0.74 16.07
N GLU A 132 7.44 0.88 15.23
CA GLU A 132 8.85 0.70 15.57
C GLU A 132 9.63 2.00 15.27
N PRO A 133 9.57 3.00 16.17
CA PRO A 133 10.32 4.24 16.05
C PRO A 133 11.82 3.99 15.88
N GLY A 134 12.50 4.84 15.12
CA GLY A 134 13.94 4.72 14.85
C GLY A 134 14.31 3.81 13.67
N LYS A 135 13.36 3.04 13.12
CA LYS A 135 13.57 2.39 11.82
C LYS A 135 13.50 3.42 10.69
N LYS A 136 14.37 3.24 9.69
CA LYS A 136 14.55 4.17 8.57
C LYS A 136 13.28 4.33 7.73
N VAL A 137 12.69 5.53 7.77
CA VAL A 137 11.68 6.01 6.83
C VAL A 137 12.39 6.88 5.79
N LEU A 138 12.13 6.63 4.51
CA LEU A 138 12.59 7.44 3.40
C LEU A 138 11.35 7.95 2.66
N LEU A 139 10.77 9.02 3.19
CA LEU A 139 9.65 9.73 2.60
C LEU A 139 10.20 10.78 1.64
N ASP A 140 9.76 10.75 0.39
CA ASP A 140 10.14 11.72 -0.64
C ASP A 140 9.10 12.85 -0.72
N SER A 141 7.80 12.55 -0.55
CA SER A 141 6.76 13.58 -0.40
C SER A 141 5.48 13.04 0.26
N LEU A 142 4.73 13.94 0.91
CA LEU A 142 3.35 13.73 1.36
C LEU A 142 2.47 14.77 0.68
N ARG A 143 1.41 14.33 0.00
CA ARG A 143 0.46 15.22 -0.66
C ARG A 143 -0.94 14.99 -0.12
N PHE A 144 -1.62 16.06 0.25
CA PHE A 144 -3.03 16.02 0.61
C PHE A 144 -3.88 16.49 -0.57
N ARG A 145 -5.03 15.84 -0.78
CA ARG A 145 -6.05 16.29 -1.71
C ARG A 145 -7.41 16.11 -1.09
N ASN A 146 -8.24 17.13 -1.24
CA ASN A 146 -9.64 17.09 -0.86
C ASN A 146 -10.51 16.85 -2.11
N SER A 147 -11.52 16.03 -1.96
CA SER A 147 -12.58 15.83 -2.94
C SER A 147 -13.92 16.25 -2.32
N ARG A 148 -15.03 16.15 -3.05
CA ARG A 148 -16.36 16.48 -2.50
C ARG A 148 -16.77 15.54 -1.35
N CYS A 149 -16.42 14.26 -1.45
CA CYS A 149 -16.92 13.22 -0.57
C CYS A 149 -15.84 12.54 0.28
N TYR A 150 -14.56 12.77 0.00
CA TYR A 150 -13.46 12.12 0.69
C TYR A 150 -12.19 12.94 0.62
N SER A 151 -11.24 12.63 1.49
CA SER A 151 -9.89 13.18 1.45
C SER A 151 -8.85 12.10 1.22
N THR A 152 -7.71 12.48 0.63
CA THR A 152 -6.61 11.54 0.40
C THR A 152 -5.28 12.10 0.83
N PHE A 153 -4.44 11.21 1.35
CA PHE A 153 -3.05 11.45 1.66
C PHE A 153 -2.20 10.52 0.80
N LEU A 154 -1.42 11.08 -0.11
CA LEU A 154 -0.49 10.35 -0.97
C LEU A 154 0.92 10.44 -0.38
N PHE A 155 1.40 9.34 0.19
CA PHE A 155 2.76 9.17 0.69
C PHE A 155 3.62 8.54 -0.40
N ILE A 156 4.65 9.24 -0.84
CA ILE A 156 5.60 8.78 -1.85
C ILE A 156 6.96 8.60 -1.17
N GLY A 157 7.55 7.41 -1.29
CA GLY A 157 8.83 7.13 -0.62
C GLY A 157 9.41 5.76 -0.92
N ARG A 158 10.67 5.57 -0.54
CA ARG A 158 11.44 4.32 -0.78
C ARG A 158 11.37 3.35 0.41
N SER A 159 11.12 3.85 1.62
CA SER A 159 11.07 3.04 2.85
C SER A 159 10.03 3.57 3.81
N PHE A 160 9.18 2.67 4.32
CA PHE A 160 8.15 2.98 5.30
C PHE A 160 8.30 1.98 6.46
N SER A 161 8.37 2.50 7.68
CA SER A 161 8.40 1.68 8.90
C SER A 161 7.02 1.07 9.18
N TRP A 162 6.95 0.10 10.08
CA TRP A 162 5.72 -0.61 10.39
C TRP A 162 4.60 0.36 10.83
N ASN A 163 3.43 0.25 10.19
CA ASN A 163 2.26 1.12 10.36
C ASN A 163 2.46 2.61 10.05
N PHE A 164 3.60 3.02 9.48
CA PHE A 164 3.95 4.43 9.35
C PHE A 164 2.87 5.29 8.68
N VAL A 165 2.38 4.85 7.51
CA VAL A 165 1.40 5.63 6.74
C VAL A 165 0.09 5.79 7.51
N ARG A 166 -0.42 4.71 8.10
CA ARG A 166 -1.68 4.69 8.84
C ARG A 166 -1.61 5.50 10.13
N ILE A 167 -0.48 5.45 10.83
CA ILE A 167 -0.26 6.26 12.03
C ILE A 167 -0.12 7.73 11.64
N SER A 168 0.68 8.05 10.63
CA SER A 168 0.88 9.42 10.18
C SER A 168 -0.44 10.07 9.75
N ALA A 169 -1.17 9.43 8.84
CA ALA A 169 -2.44 9.95 8.35
C ALA A 169 -3.46 10.14 9.47
N GLU A 170 -3.65 9.15 10.35
CA GLU A 170 -4.63 9.23 11.44
C GLU A 170 -4.33 10.36 12.42
N ASN A 171 -3.07 10.55 12.82
CA ASN A 171 -2.72 11.62 13.77
C ASN A 171 -2.82 13.00 13.10
N ILE A 172 -2.45 13.14 11.82
CA ILE A 172 -2.66 14.38 11.05
C ILE A 172 -4.15 14.71 10.97
N ILE A 173 -5.01 13.72 10.67
CA ILE A 173 -6.47 13.91 10.60
C ILE A 173 -7.01 14.38 11.94
N LYS A 174 -6.69 13.67 13.03
CA LYS A 174 -7.14 14.04 14.38
C LYS A 174 -6.66 15.42 14.80
N ARG A 175 -5.40 15.75 14.53
CA ARG A 175 -4.86 17.10 14.73
C ARG A 175 -5.64 18.14 13.94
N SER A 176 -5.91 17.89 12.66
CA SER A 176 -6.65 18.84 11.81
C SER A 176 -8.09 19.09 12.25
N ARG A 177 -8.68 18.15 13.01
CA ARG A 177 -10.04 18.23 13.57
C ARG A 177 -10.09 18.85 14.97
N GLY A 178 -8.94 19.15 15.57
CA GLY A 178 -8.85 19.58 16.96
C GLY A 178 -9.09 18.45 17.98
N GLU A 179 -9.06 17.18 17.55
CA GLU A 179 -9.12 16.02 18.45
C GLU A 179 -7.78 15.77 19.16
N ILE A 180 -6.70 16.34 18.66
CA ILE A 180 -5.38 16.40 19.30
C ILE A 180 -5.05 17.89 19.47
N ASP A 181 -4.92 18.32 20.72
CA ASP A 181 -4.59 19.70 21.07
C ASP A 181 -3.10 20.02 20.82
N ASP A 182 -2.70 21.26 21.12
CA ASP A 182 -1.34 21.74 20.85
C ASP A 182 -0.28 21.03 21.70
N GLU A 183 -0.61 20.70 22.95
CA GLU A 183 0.30 20.01 23.87
C GLU A 183 0.52 18.57 23.42
N GLU A 184 -0.57 17.82 23.20
CA GLU A 184 -0.51 16.43 22.75
C GLU A 184 0.18 16.33 21.38
N TRP A 185 -0.09 17.26 20.45
CA TRP A 185 0.57 17.28 19.16
C TRP A 185 2.08 17.49 19.30
N SER A 186 2.50 18.43 20.14
CA SER A 186 3.91 18.69 20.43
C SER A 186 4.61 17.46 21.02
N GLU A 187 3.97 16.77 21.97
CA GLU A 187 4.51 15.53 22.56
C GLU A 187 4.67 14.41 21.52
N LEU A 188 3.72 14.27 20.59
CA LEU A 188 3.76 13.29 19.51
C LEU A 188 4.93 13.55 18.54
N LEU A 189 5.11 14.81 18.13
CA LEU A 189 6.19 15.24 17.23
C LEU A 189 7.58 15.06 17.85
N GLN A 190 7.69 15.21 19.17
CA GLN A 190 8.92 15.02 19.93
C GLN A 190 9.15 13.56 20.35
N GLY A 191 8.15 12.68 20.18
CA GLY A 191 8.22 11.28 20.59
C GLY A 191 8.14 11.07 22.11
N LEU A 192 7.69 12.08 22.86
CA LEU A 192 7.43 11.99 24.29
C LEU A 192 6.23 11.08 24.57
N ARG A 193 5.29 11.01 23.62
CA ARG A 193 4.12 10.14 23.70
C ARG A 193 4.37 8.77 23.07
N LYS A 194 4.17 7.71 23.86
CA LYS A 194 4.31 6.32 23.41
C LYS A 194 3.12 5.82 22.60
N TYR A 195 1.91 6.23 22.97
CA TYR A 195 0.68 5.86 22.26
C TYR A 195 0.49 6.77 21.05
N ARG A 196 0.04 6.16 19.94
CA ARG A 196 -0.30 6.86 18.70
C ARG A 196 -1.57 6.25 18.14
N PHE A 197 -2.41 7.11 17.55
CA PHE A 197 -3.57 6.65 16.82
C PHE A 197 -3.13 5.92 15.54
N LYS A 198 -3.86 4.86 15.18
CA LYS A 198 -3.55 4.05 14.00
C LYS A 198 -4.83 3.86 13.19
N GLY A 199 -4.87 4.49 12.02
CA GLY A 199 -6.00 4.41 11.12
C GLY A 199 -6.28 2.99 10.61
N GLY A 200 -7.47 2.80 10.04
CA GLY A 200 -7.92 1.54 9.43
C GLY A 200 -6.97 1.00 8.36
N ALA A 201 -6.95 -0.32 8.15
CA ALA A 201 -6.16 -0.93 7.08
C ALA A 201 -6.88 -0.83 5.73
N GLU A 202 -8.21 -0.90 5.77
CA GLU A 202 -9.16 -0.73 4.68
C GLU A 202 -9.00 0.62 3.95
N ASN A 203 -8.50 1.64 4.66
CA ASN A 203 -8.24 2.98 4.15
C ASN A 203 -6.90 3.10 3.40
N LEU A 204 -6.01 2.10 3.49
CA LEU A 204 -4.67 2.15 2.90
C LEU A 204 -4.61 1.29 1.63
N ILE A 205 -4.06 1.87 0.57
CA ILE A 205 -3.77 1.16 -0.68
C ILE A 205 -2.32 1.44 -1.09
N LEU A 206 -1.57 0.38 -1.42
CA LEU A 206 -0.32 0.52 -2.19
C LEU A 206 -0.69 0.75 -3.66
N LEU A 207 -0.76 2.01 -4.06
CA LEU A 207 -1.27 2.43 -5.36
C LEU A 207 -0.28 2.12 -6.50
N LYS A 208 1.01 2.39 -6.28
CA LYS A 208 2.05 2.18 -7.30
C LYS A 208 3.38 1.80 -6.65
N SER A 209 4.10 0.89 -7.30
CA SER A 209 5.51 0.61 -7.03
C SER A 209 6.31 0.87 -8.30
N ASP A 210 7.24 1.81 -8.25
CA ASP A 210 8.07 2.23 -9.38
C ASP A 210 9.51 1.77 -9.18
N ILE A 211 10.04 1.03 -10.15
CA ILE A 211 11.41 0.52 -10.18
C ILE A 211 12.28 1.23 -11.22
N GLY A 212 11.76 2.25 -11.91
CA GLY A 212 12.47 3.00 -12.94
C GLY A 212 12.72 2.20 -14.22
N SER A 213 11.90 1.20 -14.50
CA SER A 213 12.01 0.36 -15.71
C SER A 213 10.63 -0.04 -16.20
N GLU A 214 10.46 -0.05 -17.52
CA GLU A 214 9.23 -0.49 -18.15
C GLU A 214 9.04 -2.00 -17.97
N MET A 215 7.81 -2.42 -17.67
CA MET A 215 7.45 -3.82 -17.50
C MET A 215 6.82 -4.38 -18.76
N ILE A 216 7.16 -5.62 -19.09
CA ILE A 216 6.43 -6.39 -20.09
C ILE A 216 5.04 -6.67 -19.53
N LYS A 217 4.00 -6.18 -20.21
CA LYS A 217 2.61 -6.35 -19.78
C LYS A 217 2.22 -7.83 -19.74
N PHE A 218 1.44 -8.21 -18.74
CA PHE A 218 0.86 -9.53 -18.63
C PHE A 218 -0.67 -9.43 -18.68
N ASN A 219 -1.30 -10.20 -19.57
CA ASN A 219 -2.74 -10.23 -19.70
C ASN A 219 -3.33 -11.18 -18.65
N SER A 220 -3.63 -10.63 -17.47
CA SER A 220 -4.24 -11.36 -16.37
C SER A 220 -5.63 -11.87 -16.72
N LYS A 221 -5.92 -13.13 -16.37
CA LYS A 221 -7.27 -13.70 -16.47
C LYS A 221 -8.15 -13.34 -15.27
N ASN A 222 -7.53 -12.93 -14.16
CA ASN A 222 -8.24 -12.54 -12.94
C ASN A 222 -8.73 -11.09 -12.96
N LEU A 223 -8.21 -10.25 -13.86
CA LEU A 223 -8.53 -8.82 -13.88
C LEU A 223 -10.04 -8.58 -13.97
N ASN A 224 -10.73 -9.18 -14.95
CA ASN A 224 -12.17 -9.00 -15.13
C ASN A 224 -12.96 -9.44 -13.90
N ARG A 225 -12.51 -10.51 -13.23
CA ARG A 225 -13.17 -11.04 -12.03
C ARG A 225 -13.08 -10.07 -10.84
N ILE A 226 -11.90 -9.46 -10.65
CA ILE A 226 -11.73 -8.44 -9.60
C ILE A 226 -12.55 -7.20 -9.95
N VAL A 227 -12.46 -6.71 -11.19
CA VAL A 227 -13.21 -5.55 -11.67
C VAL A 227 -14.72 -5.74 -11.45
N GLU A 228 -15.27 -6.89 -11.84
CA GLU A 228 -16.69 -7.19 -11.64
C GLU A 228 -17.07 -7.21 -10.15
N THR A 229 -16.22 -7.78 -9.29
CA THR A 229 -16.46 -7.83 -7.85
C THR A 229 -16.49 -6.43 -7.24
N GLU A 230 -15.53 -5.57 -7.60
CA GLU A 230 -15.44 -4.20 -7.06
C GLU A 230 -16.54 -3.29 -7.60
N ILE A 231 -16.89 -3.41 -8.89
CA ILE A 231 -18.04 -2.69 -9.49
C ILE A 231 -19.34 -3.02 -8.76
N ARG A 232 -19.58 -4.30 -8.44
CA ARG A 232 -20.75 -4.72 -7.66
C ARG A 232 -20.76 -4.13 -6.25
N LYS A 233 -19.61 -4.01 -5.58
CA LYS A 233 -19.49 -3.35 -4.28
C LYS A 233 -19.84 -1.86 -4.36
N LEU A 234 -19.40 -1.19 -5.42
CA LEU A 234 -19.74 0.22 -5.65
C LEU A 234 -21.24 0.39 -5.91
N HIS A 235 -21.85 -0.34 -6.86
CA HIS A 235 -23.28 -0.19 -7.18
C HIS A 235 -24.23 -0.44 -6.00
N TRP A 236 -23.83 -1.22 -5.00
CA TRP A 236 -24.61 -1.33 -3.76
C TRP A 236 -24.77 0.02 -3.03
N LEU A 237 -23.73 0.88 -3.06
CA LEU A 237 -23.76 2.23 -2.46
C LEU A 237 -24.74 3.16 -3.20
N GLU A 238 -24.86 3.02 -4.52
CA GLU A 238 -25.85 3.71 -5.34
C GLU A 238 -27.27 3.43 -4.84
N GLY A 239 -27.56 2.18 -4.45
CA GLY A 239 -28.84 1.79 -3.85
C GLY A 239 -29.12 2.44 -2.49
N LEU A 240 -28.10 2.95 -1.81
CA LEU A 240 -28.21 3.74 -0.57
C LEU A 240 -28.30 5.26 -0.85
N GLY A 241 -28.34 5.68 -2.11
CA GLY A 241 -28.36 7.09 -2.50
C GLY A 241 -27.01 7.79 -2.42
N ILE A 242 -25.90 7.05 -2.35
CA ILE A 242 -24.55 7.61 -2.35
C ILE A 242 -24.14 7.91 -3.79
N ASP A 243 -23.72 9.16 -4.04
CA ASP A 243 -23.15 9.57 -5.32
C ASP A 243 -21.78 8.90 -5.51
N ILE A 244 -21.73 7.83 -6.31
CA ILE A 244 -20.48 7.11 -6.58
C ILE A 244 -19.54 7.94 -7.46
N ASP A 245 -20.07 8.81 -8.32
CA ASP A 245 -19.24 9.64 -9.20
C ASP A 245 -18.36 10.59 -8.36
N CYS A 246 -18.84 11.05 -7.20
CA CYS A 246 -18.03 11.84 -6.28
C CYS A 246 -16.95 11.02 -5.53
N MET A 247 -17.03 9.68 -5.57
CA MET A 247 -16.08 8.75 -4.93
C MET A 247 -15.02 8.20 -5.90
N ILE A 248 -15.19 8.38 -7.22
CA ILE A 248 -14.24 7.91 -8.23
C ILE A 248 -13.15 8.99 -8.43
N PRO A 249 -11.87 8.71 -8.11
CA PRO A 249 -10.81 9.69 -8.30
C PRO A 249 -10.54 9.95 -9.79
N GLY A 250 -10.76 11.18 -10.27
CA GLY A 250 -10.31 11.63 -11.59
C GLY A 250 -11.34 11.62 -12.72
N LYS A 251 -12.64 11.67 -12.41
CA LYS A 251 -13.60 12.38 -13.29
C LYS A 251 -13.58 13.87 -13.00
#